data_AF-A0A194QDL3-F1
#
_entry.id   AF-A0A194QDL3-F1
#
_cell.length_a   1.000
_cell.length_b   1.000
_cell.length_c   1.000
_cell.angle_alpha   90.00
_cell.angle_beta   90.00
_cell.angle_gamma   90.00
#
_symmetry.space_group_name_H-M   'P 1'
#
loop_
_entity.id
_entity.type
_entity.pdbx_description
1 polymer ?
#
loop_
_entity_poly.entity_id
_entity_poly.type
_entity_poly.pdbx_seq_one_letter_code
_entity_poly.pdbx_strand_id
1 'polypeptide(L)'
;MLILNIFPKLVTTVKCYPLKYAVCRMSTAAMNVKFHYGLTASDPETHPVLIVGQATHLNTLTWQDVRCKLEPRVTEEVWQRGLTVVSGGDSCELWPRGASLAALPARRSRHAAPSRGHALSKIVKNGQRGNASEEFIVLVCRKQDVLASAVAIARAVPQYSARTDSAPLGSSPAPPERRDLTVEIVLVADEKREGESDEEELGVVDSVLQETSLSDGEVRTLQRLADMTRLAARITDTPANIMNVDNIIEEAFTVAKSLNIAEPTVIRGEELLARGMGRDGKG
;
A
#
# COMPACT_ATOMS: atom_id res chain seq x y z
N MET A 1 -14.22 76.93 21.32
CA MET A 1 -12.98 76.19 21.62
C MET A 1 -13.19 74.77 21.12
N LEU A 2 -12.59 74.37 19.99
CA LEU A 2 -11.23 73.79 19.88
C LEU A 2 -11.22 72.42 20.59
N ILE A 3 -11.05 71.25 19.96
CA ILE A 3 -10.22 70.87 18.81
C ILE A 3 -10.75 69.57 18.18
N LEU A 4 -10.87 69.55 16.85
CA LEU A 4 -10.87 68.34 16.03
C LEU A 4 -9.52 67.63 16.19
N ASN A 5 -9.51 66.30 16.38
CA ASN A 5 -8.37 65.52 15.92
C ASN A 5 -8.83 64.31 15.11
N ILE A 6 -8.46 64.42 13.84
CA ILE A 6 -8.62 63.53 12.71
C ILE A 6 -7.49 62.51 12.78
N PHE A 7 -7.82 61.22 12.73
CA PHE A 7 -6.90 60.18 12.30
C PHE A 7 -7.66 59.20 11.39
N PRO A 8 -7.44 59.23 10.06
CA PRO A 8 -7.96 58.20 9.18
C PRO A 8 -7.12 56.94 9.36
N LYS A 9 -7.77 55.83 9.74
CA LYS A 9 -7.20 54.49 9.68
C LYS A 9 -6.87 54.18 8.22
N LEU A 10 -5.59 54.21 7.88
CA LEU A 10 -5.07 53.71 6.60
C LEU A 10 -5.13 52.17 6.63
N VAL A 11 -6.31 51.61 6.36
CA VAL A 11 -6.45 50.18 6.08
C VAL A 11 -6.15 50.00 4.60
N THR A 12 -4.90 49.69 4.28
CA THR A 12 -4.51 49.29 2.93
C THR A 12 -5.06 47.88 2.69
N THR A 13 -6.29 47.79 2.17
CA THR A 13 -6.84 46.53 1.67
C THR A 13 -6.09 46.18 0.39
N VAL A 14 -5.01 45.40 0.51
CA VAL A 14 -4.38 44.77 -0.64
C VAL A 14 -5.38 43.74 -1.17
N LYS A 15 -6.12 44.11 -2.22
CA LYS A 15 -6.88 43.16 -3.03
C LYS A 15 -5.88 42.26 -3.76
N CYS A 16 -5.45 41.19 -3.09
CA CYS A 16 -4.80 40.07 -3.76
C CYS A 16 -5.88 39.40 -4.63
N TYR A 17 -5.83 39.66 -5.93
CA TYR A 17 -6.59 38.87 -6.90
C TYR A 17 -6.23 37.40 -6.70
N PRO A 18 -7.20 36.48 -6.52
CA PRO A 18 -6.89 35.07 -6.57
C PRO A 18 -6.53 34.76 -8.03
N LEU A 19 -5.24 34.76 -8.34
CA LEU A 19 -4.75 33.95 -9.45
C LEU A 19 -5.16 32.52 -9.10
N LYS A 20 -6.25 32.08 -9.72
CA LYS A 20 -6.63 30.68 -9.81
C LYS A 20 -5.56 29.98 -10.64
N TYR A 21 -4.38 29.78 -10.07
CA TYR A 21 -3.58 28.64 -10.46
C TYR A 21 -4.43 27.44 -10.05
N ALA A 22 -5.09 26.84 -11.03
CA ALA A 22 -5.53 25.47 -10.88
C ALA A 22 -4.26 24.66 -10.67
N VAL A 23 -3.85 24.51 -9.41
CA VAL A 23 -2.90 23.46 -9.04
C VAL A 23 -3.66 22.19 -9.35
N CYS A 24 -3.38 21.63 -10.52
CA CYS A 24 -3.83 20.31 -10.89
C CYS A 24 -3.38 19.42 -9.73
N ARG A 25 -4.32 18.95 -8.91
CA ARG A 25 -4.02 17.94 -7.88
C ARG A 25 -3.55 16.72 -8.67
N MET A 26 -2.24 16.60 -8.85
CA MET A 26 -1.62 15.47 -9.53
C MET A 26 -1.72 14.25 -8.63
N SER A 27 -2.90 13.65 -8.60
CA SER A 27 -3.14 12.30 -8.11
C SER A 27 -3.72 11.53 -9.29
N THR A 28 -2.85 11.09 -10.20
CA THR A 28 -3.28 10.41 -11.43
C THR A 28 -3.45 8.90 -11.29
N ALA A 29 -3.45 8.36 -10.06
CA ALA A 29 -3.87 6.98 -9.84
C ALA A 29 -4.50 6.80 -8.45
N ALA A 30 -5.83 6.92 -8.38
CA ALA A 30 -6.58 6.53 -7.20
C ALA A 30 -6.67 4.99 -7.15
N MET A 31 -5.59 4.32 -6.75
CA MET A 31 -5.65 2.90 -6.42
C MET A 31 -6.17 2.72 -4.99
N ASN A 32 -7.25 1.97 -4.81
CA ASN A 32 -7.72 1.54 -3.49
C ASN A 32 -7.15 0.16 -3.20
N VAL A 33 -6.76 -0.13 -1.95
CA VAL A 33 -6.29 -1.46 -1.55
C VAL A 33 -7.24 -1.97 -0.50
N LYS A 34 -7.79 -3.17 -0.69
CA LYS A 34 -8.73 -3.82 0.25
C LYS A 34 -8.13 -5.15 0.72
N PHE A 35 -8.16 -5.41 2.02
CA PHE A 35 -7.75 -6.70 2.57
C PHE A 35 -8.96 -7.56 2.92
N HIS A 36 -8.93 -8.83 2.53
CA HIS A 36 -9.95 -9.82 2.79
C HIS A 36 -9.30 -11.12 3.28
N TYR A 37 -9.93 -11.81 4.24
CA TYR A 37 -9.49 -13.14 4.68
C TYR A 37 -10.34 -14.20 3.98
N GLY A 38 -9.69 -15.15 3.32
CA GLY A 38 -10.34 -16.14 2.46
C GLY A 38 -10.50 -15.67 1.01
N LEU A 39 -10.84 -16.63 0.14
CA LEU A 39 -10.96 -16.42 -1.30
C LEU A 39 -12.38 -16.07 -1.72
N THR A 40 -12.51 -15.15 -2.68
CA THR A 40 -13.81 -14.84 -3.31
C THR A 40 -13.82 -15.31 -4.76
N ALA A 41 -14.97 -15.65 -5.32
CA ALA A 41 -15.02 -16.08 -6.72
C ALA A 41 -14.80 -14.88 -7.66
N SER A 42 -13.92 -15.02 -8.65
CA SER A 42 -13.71 -14.00 -9.71
C SER A 42 -13.20 -14.64 -11.00
N ASP A 43 -13.55 -14.06 -12.15
CA ASP A 43 -13.06 -14.51 -13.45
C ASP A 43 -11.75 -13.80 -13.82
N PRO A 44 -10.64 -14.53 -14.07
CA PRO A 44 -9.34 -13.96 -14.41
C PRO A 44 -9.32 -13.20 -15.74
N GLU A 45 -10.31 -13.37 -16.62
CA GLU A 45 -10.42 -12.57 -17.85
C GLU A 45 -10.81 -11.11 -17.56
N THR A 46 -11.67 -10.90 -16.57
CA THR A 46 -12.17 -9.56 -16.20
C THR A 46 -11.39 -8.97 -15.04
N HIS A 47 -10.96 -9.81 -14.10
CA HIS A 47 -10.28 -9.42 -12.88
C HIS A 47 -8.97 -10.20 -12.74
N PRO A 48 -7.84 -9.65 -13.23
CA PRO A 48 -6.57 -10.36 -13.21
C PRO A 48 -6.16 -10.75 -11.78
N VAL A 49 -5.62 -11.96 -11.63
CA VAL A 49 -5.21 -12.52 -10.35
C VAL A 49 -3.71 -12.83 -10.33
N LEU A 50 -3.04 -12.41 -9.26
CA LEU A 50 -1.67 -12.79 -8.91
C LEU A 50 -1.69 -13.64 -7.64
N ILE A 51 -1.36 -14.92 -7.76
CA ILE A 51 -1.21 -15.82 -6.62
C ILE A 51 0.26 -15.83 -6.20
N VAL A 52 0.56 -15.46 -4.96
CA VAL A 52 1.93 -15.31 -4.47
C VAL A 52 2.13 -15.94 -3.10
N GLY A 53 3.21 -16.69 -2.95
CA GLY A 53 3.56 -17.35 -1.69
C GLY A 53 4.95 -17.98 -1.75
N GLN A 54 5.40 -18.61 -0.67
CA GLN A 54 6.58 -19.48 -0.74
C GLN A 54 6.22 -20.75 -1.50
N ALA A 55 7.16 -21.33 -2.26
CA ALA A 55 6.91 -22.57 -3.00
C ALA A 55 6.34 -23.68 -2.11
N THR A 56 6.81 -23.78 -0.87
CA THR A 56 6.31 -24.74 0.13
C THR A 56 4.84 -24.53 0.45
N HIS A 57 4.44 -23.29 0.72
CA HIS A 57 3.06 -22.92 1.01
C HIS A 57 2.16 -23.12 -0.22
N LEU A 58 2.64 -22.77 -1.41
CA LEU A 58 1.88 -22.94 -2.65
C LEU A 58 1.59 -24.42 -2.94
N ASN A 59 2.52 -25.32 -2.63
CA ASN A 59 2.31 -26.77 -2.78
C ASN A 59 1.34 -27.37 -1.75
N THR A 60 0.98 -26.65 -0.68
CA THR A 60 -0.06 -27.10 0.26
C THR A 60 -1.48 -26.86 -0.24
N LEU A 61 -1.65 -25.97 -1.22
CA LEU A 61 -2.97 -25.62 -1.76
C LEU A 61 -3.48 -26.72 -2.69
N THR A 62 -4.73 -27.11 -2.50
CA THR A 62 -5.43 -28.02 -3.42
C THR A 62 -6.11 -27.24 -4.53
N TRP A 63 -6.41 -27.90 -5.65
CA TRP A 63 -7.18 -27.27 -6.74
C TRP A 63 -8.52 -26.71 -6.25
N GLN A 64 -9.17 -27.38 -5.28
CA GLN A 64 -10.46 -26.96 -4.75
C GLN A 64 -10.42 -25.60 -4.03
N ASP A 65 -9.27 -25.26 -3.46
CA ASP A 65 -9.07 -23.97 -2.78
C ASP A 65 -9.00 -22.84 -3.81
N VAL A 66 -8.22 -23.02 -4.87
CA VAL A 66 -7.89 -21.95 -5.84
C VAL A 66 -8.83 -21.87 -7.04
N ARG A 67 -9.57 -22.93 -7.35
CA ARG A 67 -10.42 -23.01 -8.56
C ARG A 67 -11.42 -21.85 -8.69
N CYS A 68 -11.90 -21.31 -7.57
CA CYS A 68 -12.85 -20.19 -7.55
C CYS A 68 -12.30 -18.90 -8.20
N LYS A 69 -10.97 -18.77 -8.34
CA LYS A 69 -10.27 -17.65 -8.98
C LYS A 69 -9.79 -17.95 -10.40
N LEU A 70 -9.85 -19.22 -10.82
CA LEU A 70 -9.11 -19.72 -11.97
C LEU A 70 -10.04 -20.36 -13.01
N GLU A 71 -11.13 -20.99 -12.58
CA GLU A 71 -12.12 -21.58 -13.47
C GLU A 71 -12.94 -20.49 -14.19
N PRO A 72 -13.33 -20.74 -15.45
CA PRO A 72 -13.02 -21.90 -16.29
C PRO A 72 -11.73 -21.74 -17.13
N ARG A 73 -10.97 -20.64 -16.95
CA ARG A 73 -9.89 -20.23 -17.86
C ARG A 73 -8.61 -21.02 -17.70
N VAL A 74 -8.30 -21.40 -16.47
CA VAL A 74 -7.14 -22.22 -16.11
C VAL A 74 -7.67 -23.57 -15.64
N THR A 75 -7.06 -24.65 -16.12
CA THR A 75 -7.40 -26.02 -15.70
C THR A 75 -6.46 -26.48 -14.59
N GLU A 76 -6.84 -27.56 -13.91
CA GLU A 76 -6.01 -28.16 -12.85
C GLU A 76 -4.61 -28.57 -13.36
N GLU A 77 -4.51 -29.05 -14.60
CA GLU A 77 -3.22 -29.44 -15.18
C GLU A 77 -2.30 -28.23 -15.39
N VAL A 78 -2.85 -27.08 -15.78
CA VAL A 78 -2.09 -25.83 -15.93
C VAL A 78 -1.63 -25.33 -14.57
N TRP A 79 -2.48 -25.44 -13.54
CA TRP A 79 -2.12 -25.10 -12.16
C TRP A 79 -0.96 -25.97 -11.65
N GLN A 80 -1.05 -27.30 -11.78
CA GLN A 80 0.00 -28.23 -11.39
C GLN A 80 1.31 -27.96 -12.16
N ARG A 81 1.22 -27.65 -13.46
CA ARG A 81 2.37 -27.25 -14.25
C ARG A 81 2.96 -25.93 -13.77
N GLY A 82 2.13 -24.95 -13.41
CA GLY A 82 2.57 -23.69 -12.81
C GLY A 82 3.40 -23.90 -11.54
N LEU A 83 2.92 -24.75 -10.63
CA LEU A 83 3.62 -25.09 -9.38
C LEU A 83 4.99 -25.74 -9.61
N THR A 84 5.12 -26.56 -10.66
CA THR A 84 6.40 -27.22 -11.00
C THR A 84 7.38 -26.30 -11.73
N VAL A 85 6.87 -25.34 -12.51
CA VAL A 85 7.70 -24.42 -13.31
C VAL A 85 8.14 -23.20 -12.51
N VAL A 86 7.34 -22.73 -11.55
CA VAL A 86 7.62 -21.49 -10.83
C VAL A 86 8.88 -21.61 -9.96
N SER A 87 9.88 -20.77 -10.25
CA SER A 87 11.12 -20.65 -9.48
C SER A 87 11.00 -19.56 -8.40
N GLY A 88 11.72 -19.74 -7.29
CA GLY A 88 11.74 -18.76 -6.20
C GLY A 88 12.32 -17.42 -6.65
N GLY A 89 11.53 -16.36 -6.57
CA GLY A 89 11.87 -15.01 -7.02
C GLY A 89 11.25 -14.60 -8.35
N ASP A 90 10.61 -15.54 -9.05
CA ASP A 90 10.02 -15.33 -10.37
C ASP A 90 8.50 -15.54 -10.36
N SER A 91 7.86 -15.15 -11.47
CA SER A 91 6.44 -15.34 -11.75
C SER A 91 6.23 -16.14 -13.03
N CYS A 92 5.32 -17.10 -13.00
CA CYS A 92 4.84 -17.89 -14.14
C CYS A 92 3.42 -17.44 -14.51
N GLU A 93 3.16 -17.18 -15.79
CA GLU A 93 1.81 -16.88 -16.25
C GLU A 93 1.03 -18.19 -16.50
N LEU A 94 -0.13 -18.32 -15.85
CA LEU A 94 -1.06 -19.44 -16.06
C LEU A 94 -2.05 -19.13 -17.18
N TRP A 95 -2.47 -17.88 -17.25
CA TRP A 95 -3.33 -17.35 -18.31
C TRP A 95 -2.81 -15.98 -18.75
N PRO A 96 -2.51 -15.78 -20.04
CA PRO A 96 -1.93 -14.52 -20.52
C PRO A 96 -2.76 -13.32 -20.08
N ARG A 97 -2.10 -12.38 -19.39
CA ARG A 97 -2.72 -11.14 -18.90
C ARG A 97 -3.88 -11.29 -17.91
N GLY A 98 -4.22 -12.50 -17.45
CA GLY A 98 -5.32 -12.70 -16.48
C GLY A 98 -4.97 -13.51 -15.24
N ALA A 99 -4.04 -14.47 -15.32
CA ALA A 99 -3.64 -15.23 -14.12
C ALA A 99 -2.13 -15.48 -14.09
N SER A 100 -1.51 -15.18 -12.96
CA SER A 100 -0.09 -15.47 -12.71
C SER A 100 0.13 -16.08 -11.33
N LEU A 101 1.13 -16.95 -11.25
CA LEU A 101 1.60 -17.61 -10.05
C LEU A 101 3.04 -17.17 -9.80
N ALA A 102 3.36 -16.71 -8.60
CA ALA A 102 4.69 -16.26 -8.24
C ALA A 102 5.18 -16.89 -6.95
N ALA A 103 6.44 -17.35 -6.95
CA ALA A 103 7.05 -17.93 -5.77
C ALA A 103 8.03 -16.95 -5.14
N LEU A 104 7.98 -16.81 -3.82
CA LEU A 104 8.98 -16.05 -3.06
C LEU A 104 10.32 -16.81 -3.02
N PRO A 105 11.47 -16.11 -3.00
CA PRO A 105 12.78 -16.75 -2.93
C PRO A 105 12.91 -17.64 -1.69
N ALA A 106 13.41 -18.88 -1.86
CA ALA A 106 13.60 -19.80 -0.74
C ALA A 106 14.67 -19.28 0.24
N ARG A 107 15.84 -18.88 -0.30
CA ARG A 107 16.97 -18.37 0.48
C ARG A 107 16.75 -16.92 0.91
N ARG A 108 17.14 -16.64 2.16
CA ARG A 108 17.11 -15.32 2.78
C ARG A 108 18.48 -15.03 3.39
N SER A 109 18.88 -13.76 3.42
CA SER A 109 19.99 -13.32 4.26
C SER A 109 19.56 -13.30 5.72
N ARG A 110 20.52 -13.46 6.65
CA ARG A 110 20.30 -13.43 8.11
C ARG A 110 19.57 -12.14 8.56
N HIS A 111 19.78 -11.04 7.86
CA HIS A 111 19.18 -9.73 8.20
C HIS A 111 17.85 -9.43 7.48
N ALA A 112 17.39 -10.30 6.58
CA ALA A 112 16.12 -10.05 5.87
C ALA A 112 14.93 -10.40 6.77
N ALA A 113 13.74 -9.83 6.56
CA ALA A 113 12.52 -10.27 7.27
C ALA A 113 12.05 -11.66 6.77
N PRO A 114 11.57 -12.58 7.64
CA PRO A 114 11.15 -13.94 7.26
C PRO A 114 10.03 -13.95 6.20
N SER A 115 9.17 -12.93 6.22
CA SER A 115 8.13 -12.70 5.22
C SER A 115 8.64 -12.41 3.80
N ARG A 116 9.95 -12.15 3.63
CA ARG A 116 10.58 -11.82 2.33
C ARG A 116 9.91 -10.63 1.64
N GLY A 117 9.43 -9.66 2.43
CA GLY A 117 8.65 -8.52 1.94
C GLY A 117 9.29 -7.74 0.79
N HIS A 118 10.62 -7.65 0.72
CA HIS A 118 11.31 -7.00 -0.40
C HIS A 118 11.03 -7.68 -1.76
N ALA A 119 11.05 -9.01 -1.80
CA ALA A 119 10.77 -9.78 -3.00
C ALA A 119 9.28 -9.71 -3.34
N LEU A 120 8.41 -9.79 -2.32
CA LEU A 120 6.97 -9.62 -2.49
C LEU A 120 6.63 -8.27 -3.13
N SER A 121 7.17 -7.17 -2.61
CA SER A 121 6.92 -5.83 -3.19
C SER A 121 7.37 -5.75 -4.65
N LYS A 122 8.51 -6.37 -5.00
CA LYS A 122 9.00 -6.40 -6.38
C LYS A 122 8.08 -7.21 -7.30
N ILE A 123 7.67 -8.40 -6.87
CA ILE A 123 6.76 -9.28 -7.62
C ILE A 123 5.42 -8.58 -7.84
N VAL A 124 4.83 -7.99 -6.80
CA VAL A 124 3.55 -7.28 -6.89
C VAL A 124 3.67 -6.11 -7.86
N LYS A 125 4.70 -5.29 -7.72
CA LYS A 125 4.93 -4.14 -8.62
C LYS A 125 5.07 -4.55 -10.09
N ASN A 126 5.70 -5.70 -10.35
CA ASN A 126 5.88 -6.22 -11.71
C ASN A 126 4.63 -6.97 -12.23
N GLY A 127 3.85 -7.55 -11.33
CA GLY A 127 2.65 -8.33 -11.65
C GLY A 127 1.39 -7.49 -11.87
N GLN A 128 1.38 -6.23 -11.42
CA GLN A 128 0.30 -5.29 -11.68
C GLN A 128 0.15 -5.04 -13.18
N ARG A 129 -1.05 -5.28 -13.70
CA ARG A 129 -1.31 -5.24 -15.15
C ARG A 129 -1.83 -3.88 -15.58
N GLY A 130 -2.42 -3.10 -14.68
CA GLY A 130 -2.74 -1.69 -14.85
C GLY A 130 -3.89 -1.39 -15.82
N ASN A 131 -4.41 -2.42 -16.49
CA ASN A 131 -5.43 -2.34 -17.54
C ASN A 131 -6.83 -2.71 -17.05
N ALA A 132 -6.95 -3.22 -15.82
CA ALA A 132 -8.21 -3.62 -15.22
C ALA A 132 -8.63 -2.62 -14.13
N SER A 133 -9.94 -2.45 -13.97
CA SER A 133 -10.52 -1.62 -12.91
C SER A 133 -10.39 -2.29 -11.54
N GLU A 134 -10.41 -3.62 -11.48
CA GLU A 134 -10.21 -4.38 -10.26
C GLU A 134 -9.23 -5.55 -10.49
N GLU A 135 -8.23 -5.65 -9.61
CA GLU A 135 -7.18 -6.67 -9.64
C GLU A 135 -7.17 -7.43 -8.29
N PHE A 136 -6.79 -8.70 -8.33
CA PHE A 136 -6.72 -9.56 -7.14
C PHE A 136 -5.29 -10.03 -6.87
N ILE A 137 -4.90 -10.02 -5.59
CA ILE A 137 -3.68 -10.68 -5.11
C ILE A 137 -4.09 -11.73 -4.09
N VAL A 138 -3.79 -13.00 -4.37
CA VAL A 138 -3.93 -14.08 -3.40
C VAL A 138 -2.59 -14.26 -2.69
N LEU A 139 -2.54 -13.85 -1.42
CA LEU A 139 -1.36 -13.98 -0.56
C LEU A 139 -1.44 -15.28 0.24
N VAL A 140 -0.51 -16.20 -0.03
CA VAL A 140 -0.42 -17.50 0.62
C VAL A 140 0.76 -17.50 1.59
N CYS A 141 0.47 -17.35 2.89
CA CYS A 141 1.51 -17.19 3.91
C CYS A 141 1.08 -17.72 5.28
N ARG A 142 2.05 -17.81 6.20
CA ARG A 142 1.77 -18.13 7.61
C ARG A 142 1.26 -16.89 8.32
N LYS A 143 0.48 -17.07 9.40
CA LYS A 143 -0.11 -15.95 10.17
C LYS A 143 0.95 -14.94 10.64
N GLN A 144 2.11 -15.40 11.11
CA GLN A 144 3.24 -14.54 11.51
C GLN A 144 3.80 -13.64 10.39
N ASP A 145 3.67 -14.05 9.13
CA ASP A 145 4.20 -13.32 7.97
C ASP A 145 3.19 -12.32 7.38
N VAL A 146 1.90 -12.41 7.76
CA VAL A 146 0.79 -11.63 7.17
C VAL A 146 1.00 -10.13 7.32
N LEU A 147 1.31 -9.66 8.53
CA LEU A 147 1.45 -8.22 8.82
C LEU A 147 2.55 -7.58 7.95
N ALA A 148 3.73 -8.21 7.92
CA ALA A 148 4.86 -7.72 7.13
C ALA A 148 4.60 -7.83 5.63
N SER A 149 3.87 -8.85 5.19
CA SER A 149 3.47 -9.04 3.79
C SER A 149 2.45 -7.99 3.36
N ALA A 150 1.48 -7.64 4.20
CA ALA A 150 0.51 -6.58 3.93
C ALA A 150 1.20 -5.21 3.75
N VAL A 151 2.18 -4.88 4.61
CA VAL A 151 3.01 -3.66 4.46
C VAL A 151 3.83 -3.70 3.17
N ALA A 152 4.38 -4.86 2.80
CA ALA A 152 5.12 -5.01 1.55
C ALA A 152 4.23 -4.80 0.31
N ILE A 153 3.01 -5.35 0.30
CA ILE A 153 2.04 -5.13 -0.77
C ILE A 153 1.62 -3.66 -0.81
N ALA A 154 1.26 -3.06 0.33
CA ALA A 154 0.85 -1.67 0.40
C ALA A 154 1.90 -0.70 -0.17
N ARG A 155 3.19 -0.92 0.12
CA ARG A 155 4.30 -0.12 -0.44
C ARG A 155 4.50 -0.31 -1.94
N ALA A 156 4.10 -1.45 -2.50
CA ALA A 156 4.20 -1.69 -3.94
C ALA A 156 3.17 -0.89 -4.75
N VAL A 157 2.17 -0.29 -4.08
CA VAL A 157 1.04 0.43 -4.70
C VAL A 157 1.03 1.91 -4.30
N PRO A 158 1.92 2.73 -4.88
CA PRO A 158 2.04 4.14 -4.54
C PRO A 158 0.77 4.93 -4.89
N GLN A 159 0.44 5.94 -4.09
CA GLN A 159 -0.69 6.86 -4.32
C GLN A 159 -0.29 8.09 -5.14
N TYR A 160 0.99 8.47 -5.09
CA TYR A 160 1.48 9.62 -5.83
C TYR A 160 2.09 9.18 -7.16
N SER A 161 1.73 9.88 -8.23
CA SER A 161 2.36 9.78 -9.54
C SER A 161 2.25 11.13 -10.23
N ALA A 162 3.38 11.61 -10.75
CA ALA A 162 3.43 12.76 -11.65
C ALA A 162 3.65 12.34 -13.11
N ARG A 163 3.56 11.04 -13.42
CA ARG A 163 3.64 10.56 -14.79
C ARG A 163 2.40 11.07 -15.53
N THR A 164 2.64 11.73 -16.65
CA THR A 164 1.61 11.97 -17.65
C THR A 164 1.34 10.65 -18.35
N ASP A 165 0.11 10.17 -18.30
CA ASP A 165 -0.28 9.06 -19.16
C ASP A 165 -0.08 9.45 -20.62
N SER A 166 0.31 8.46 -21.43
CA SER A 166 0.51 8.58 -22.87
C SER A 166 -0.84 8.80 -23.57
N ALA A 167 -1.51 9.91 -23.29
CA ALA A 167 -2.70 10.30 -24.02
C ALA A 167 -2.28 10.61 -25.47
N PRO A 168 -2.96 10.06 -26.49
CA PRO A 168 -2.70 10.45 -27.87
C PRO A 168 -2.77 11.98 -28.00
N LEU A 169 -1.81 12.58 -28.70
CA LEU A 169 -1.74 14.03 -28.91
C LEU A 169 -3.12 14.54 -29.38
N GLY A 170 -3.72 15.45 -28.60
CA GLY A 170 -5.01 16.07 -28.93
C GLY A 170 -6.24 15.47 -28.25
N SER A 171 -6.10 14.40 -27.45
CA SER A 171 -7.18 13.93 -26.58
C SER A 171 -7.20 14.73 -25.26
N SER A 172 -8.39 15.18 -24.84
CA SER A 172 -8.57 15.73 -23.50
C SER A 172 -8.17 14.66 -22.47
N PRO A 173 -7.44 15.00 -21.39
CA PRO A 173 -7.07 14.01 -20.38
C PRO A 173 -8.34 13.36 -19.82
N ALA A 174 -8.48 12.05 -20.04
CA ALA A 174 -9.53 11.27 -19.40
C ALA A 174 -9.33 11.34 -17.87
N PRO A 175 -10.41 11.39 -17.06
CA PRO A 175 -10.28 11.28 -15.62
C PRO A 175 -9.51 10.00 -15.26
N PRO A 176 -8.59 10.03 -14.28
CA PRO A 176 -7.90 8.82 -13.85
C PRO A 176 -8.94 7.80 -13.36
N GLU A 177 -9.02 6.65 -14.03
CA GLU A 177 -9.92 5.57 -13.61
C GLU A 177 -9.51 5.08 -12.22
N ARG A 178 -10.49 5.02 -11.32
CA ARG A 178 -10.29 4.46 -9.98
C ARG A 178 -10.07 2.97 -10.14
N ARG A 179 -8.95 2.48 -9.61
CA ARG A 179 -8.61 1.05 -9.66
C ARG A 179 -8.65 0.49 -8.25
N ASP A 180 -9.21 -0.69 -8.08
CA ASP A 180 -9.29 -1.39 -6.81
C ASP A 180 -8.35 -2.61 -6.85
N LEU A 181 -7.57 -2.80 -5.79
CA LEU A 181 -6.71 -3.97 -5.60
C LEU A 181 -7.16 -4.71 -4.36
N THR A 182 -7.69 -5.91 -4.55
CA THR A 182 -8.18 -6.75 -3.46
C THR A 182 -7.14 -7.81 -3.11
N VAL A 183 -6.63 -7.77 -1.88
CA VAL A 183 -5.67 -8.72 -1.33
C VAL A 183 -6.43 -9.75 -0.51
N GLU A 184 -6.45 -10.98 -0.99
CA GLU A 184 -7.08 -12.12 -0.34
C GLU A 184 -6.03 -12.98 0.35
N ILE A 185 -6.21 -13.22 1.65
CA ILE A 185 -5.23 -13.91 2.48
C ILE A 185 -5.66 -15.35 2.67
N VAL A 186 -4.77 -16.28 2.30
CA VAL A 186 -4.89 -17.71 2.57
C VAL A 186 -3.79 -18.10 3.54
N LEU A 187 -4.19 -18.61 4.71
CA LEU A 187 -3.25 -19.03 5.75
C LEU A 187 -2.86 -20.49 5.58
N VAL A 188 -1.57 -20.76 5.73
CA VAL A 188 -1.01 -22.11 5.80
C VAL A 188 -0.55 -22.38 7.23
N ALA A 189 -0.81 -23.60 7.70
CA ALA A 189 -0.36 -24.04 9.02
C ALA A 189 1.16 -24.04 9.10
N ASP A 190 1.69 -23.77 10.30
CA ASP A 190 3.13 -23.85 10.53
C ASP A 190 3.50 -25.33 10.65
N GLU A 191 3.94 -25.93 9.53
CA GLU A 191 4.60 -27.22 9.61
C GLU A 191 5.93 -27.01 10.35
N LYS A 192 6.10 -27.70 11.49
CA LYS A 192 7.37 -27.79 12.19
C LYS A 192 8.41 -28.36 11.23
N ARG A 193 9.08 -27.51 10.47
CA ARG A 193 10.22 -27.94 9.67
C ARG A 193 11.40 -28.15 10.59
N GLU A 194 11.60 -29.41 10.97
CA GLU A 194 12.91 -29.92 11.35
C GLU A 194 13.89 -29.57 10.21
N GLY A 195 14.80 -28.61 10.45
CA GLY A 195 15.93 -28.36 9.54
C GLY A 195 16.10 -26.94 8.99
N GLU A 196 15.38 -25.91 9.46
CA GLU A 196 15.89 -24.54 9.33
C GLU A 196 16.85 -24.29 10.50
N SER A 197 18.08 -24.83 10.36
CA SER A 197 19.19 -24.60 11.27
C SER A 197 19.66 -23.15 11.18
N ASP A 198 18.92 -22.26 11.81
CA ASP A 198 19.42 -21.05 12.42
C ASP A 198 18.66 -20.95 13.75
N GLU A 199 19.32 -21.41 14.81
CA GLU A 199 18.83 -21.33 16.19
C GLU A 199 18.65 -19.86 16.59
N GLU A 200 17.49 -19.29 16.26
CA GLU A 200 16.87 -18.29 17.09
C GLU A 200 15.78 -19.00 17.89
N GLU A 201 16.17 -19.46 19.08
CA GLU A 201 15.25 -19.81 20.17
C GLU A 201 14.50 -18.54 20.61
N LEU A 202 13.66 -18.01 19.72
CA LEU A 202 12.58 -17.12 20.09
C LEU A 202 11.57 -18.00 20.83
N GLY A 203 11.64 -17.93 22.16
CA GLY A 203 10.85 -18.74 23.08
C GLY A 203 9.36 -18.82 22.68
N VAL A 204 8.74 -19.94 23.04
CA VAL A 204 7.30 -20.25 22.91
C VAL A 204 6.58 -19.37 21.88
N VAL A 205 6.60 -19.79 20.61
CA VAL A 205 5.77 -19.15 19.58
C VAL A 205 4.35 -19.05 20.14
N ASP A 206 3.87 -17.81 20.30
CA ASP A 206 2.56 -17.54 20.89
C ASP A 206 1.50 -18.39 20.17
N SER A 207 0.68 -19.11 20.93
CA SER A 207 -0.32 -20.04 20.37
C SER A 207 -1.23 -19.35 19.35
N VAL A 208 -1.40 -18.04 19.50
CA VAL A 208 -2.18 -17.17 18.59
C VAL A 208 -1.58 -17.11 17.19
N LEU A 209 -0.25 -17.20 17.05
CA LEU A 209 0.45 -17.14 15.75
C LEU A 209 0.42 -18.46 14.97
N GLN A 210 0.02 -19.56 15.62
CA GLN A 210 -0.16 -20.88 14.98
C GLN A 210 -1.58 -21.08 14.46
N GLU A 211 -2.50 -20.16 14.77
CA GLU A 211 -3.86 -20.21 14.27
C GLU A 211 -3.91 -20.05 12.74
N THR A 212 -4.79 -20.82 12.10
CA THR A 212 -5.02 -20.78 10.65
C THR A 212 -6.16 -19.84 10.26
N SER A 213 -6.55 -18.94 11.17
CA SER A 213 -7.63 -17.97 10.94
C SER A 213 -7.25 -16.54 11.33
N LEU A 214 -7.88 -15.58 10.66
CA LEU A 214 -7.81 -14.17 10.98
C LEU A 214 -9.18 -13.68 11.45
N SER A 215 -9.18 -13.00 12.58
CA SER A 215 -10.34 -12.26 13.08
C SER A 215 -10.59 -10.99 12.26
N ASP A 216 -11.83 -10.50 12.24
CA ASP A 216 -12.17 -9.23 11.60
C ASP A 216 -11.38 -8.04 12.18
N GLY A 217 -10.99 -8.12 13.46
CA GLY A 217 -10.14 -7.13 14.10
C GLY A 217 -8.74 -7.07 13.49
N GLU A 218 -8.15 -8.23 13.21
CA GLU A 218 -6.86 -8.33 12.53
C GLU A 218 -6.96 -7.82 11.09
N VAL A 219 -7.98 -8.21 10.33
CA VAL A 219 -8.19 -7.74 8.95
C VAL A 219 -8.35 -6.21 8.90
N ARG A 220 -9.14 -5.62 9.81
CA ARG A 220 -9.25 -4.16 9.94
C ARG A 220 -7.91 -3.50 10.28
N THR A 221 -7.08 -4.16 11.08
CA THR A 221 -5.74 -3.67 11.42
C THR A 221 -4.82 -3.69 10.21
N LEU A 222 -4.86 -4.75 9.39
CA LEU A 222 -4.11 -4.83 8.12
C LEU A 222 -4.53 -3.72 7.16
N GLN A 223 -5.84 -3.47 7.05
CA GLN A 223 -6.37 -2.39 6.23
C GLN A 223 -5.83 -1.03 6.68
N ARG A 224 -5.95 -0.70 7.98
CA ARG A 224 -5.41 0.55 8.55
C ARG A 224 -3.92 0.68 8.33
N LEU A 225 -3.17 -0.40 8.54
CA LEU A 225 -1.73 -0.43 8.36
C LEU A 225 -1.34 -0.12 6.91
N ALA A 226 -2.05 -0.70 5.94
CA ALA A 226 -1.83 -0.43 4.53
C ALA A 226 -2.15 1.03 4.17
N ASP A 227 -3.26 1.57 4.66
CA ASP A 227 -3.65 2.97 4.43
C ASP A 227 -2.61 3.94 4.99
N MET A 228 -2.13 3.70 6.22
CA MET A 228 -1.09 4.53 6.85
C MET A 228 0.26 4.41 6.17
N THR A 229 0.64 3.21 5.74
CA THR A 229 1.89 2.97 4.99
C THR A 229 1.89 3.76 3.68
N ARG A 230 0.75 3.74 2.97
CA ARG A 230 0.58 4.43 1.70
C ARG A 230 0.46 5.94 1.88
N LEU A 231 -0.16 6.40 2.97
CA LEU A 231 -0.20 7.80 3.37
C LEU A 231 1.22 8.33 3.61
N ALA A 232 2.03 7.61 4.39
CA ALA A 232 3.42 7.98 4.64
C ALA A 232 4.22 8.05 3.33
N ALA A 233 4.10 7.03 2.47
CA ALA A 233 4.73 7.02 1.15
C ALA A 233 4.29 8.21 0.29
N ARG A 234 2.99 8.55 0.26
CA ARG A 234 2.47 9.71 -0.47
C ARG A 234 3.08 11.01 0.01
N ILE A 235 3.16 11.22 1.32
CA ILE A 235 3.76 12.45 1.88
C ILE A 235 5.23 12.55 1.47
N THR A 236 5.98 11.43 1.50
CA THR A 236 7.39 11.39 1.12
C THR A 236 7.63 11.56 -0.39
N ASP A 237 6.79 10.94 -1.23
CA ASP A 237 6.96 10.94 -2.69
C ASP A 237 6.45 12.24 -3.34
N THR A 238 5.58 12.99 -2.66
CA THR A 238 5.04 14.25 -3.17
C THR A 238 6.11 15.35 -3.09
N PRO A 239 6.45 16.04 -4.19
CA PRO A 239 7.50 17.05 -4.21
C PRO A 239 7.10 18.27 -3.38
N ALA A 240 8.11 18.96 -2.83
CA ALA A 240 7.91 20.04 -1.86
C ALA A 240 7.13 21.27 -2.38
N ASN A 241 7.05 21.45 -3.70
CA ASN A 241 6.21 22.49 -4.31
C ASN A 241 4.70 22.16 -4.21
N ILE A 242 4.35 20.89 -3.99
CA ILE A 242 2.98 20.40 -3.77
C ILE A 242 2.74 20.05 -2.29
N MET A 243 3.71 19.39 -1.65
CA MET A 243 3.67 19.02 -0.22
C MET A 243 4.57 19.97 0.57
N ASN A 244 4.07 21.19 0.84
CA ASN A 244 4.79 22.17 1.64
C ASN A 244 4.48 22.01 3.15
N VAL A 245 5.04 22.89 3.99
CA VAL A 245 4.86 22.87 5.45
C VAL A 245 3.38 23.00 5.84
N ASP A 246 2.63 23.90 5.21
CA ASP A 246 1.20 24.08 5.50
C ASP A 246 0.41 22.81 5.11
N ASN A 247 0.74 22.17 4.00
CA ASN A 247 0.10 20.90 3.60
C ASN A 247 0.40 19.77 4.57
N ILE A 248 1.64 19.64 5.08
CA ILE A 248 1.98 18.64 6.09
C ILE A 248 1.18 18.87 7.37
N ILE A 249 0.99 20.14 7.77
CA ILE A 249 0.15 20.49 8.91
C ILE A 249 -1.31 20.07 8.65
N GLU A 250 -1.87 20.40 7.48
CA GLU A 250 -3.22 19.98 7.07
C GLU A 250 -3.43 18.45 7.13
N GLU A 251 -2.44 17.67 6.69
CA GLU A 251 -2.45 16.21 6.79
C GLU A 251 -2.48 15.75 8.26
N ALA A 252 -1.71 16.38 9.14
CA ALA A 252 -1.72 16.07 10.58
C ALA A 252 -3.10 16.32 11.21
N PHE A 253 -3.77 17.43 10.87
CA PHE A 253 -5.15 17.68 11.30
C PHE A 253 -6.13 16.64 10.73
N THR A 254 -5.95 16.25 9.48
CA THR A 254 -6.80 15.23 8.83
C THR A 254 -6.69 13.88 9.53
N VAL A 255 -5.47 13.48 9.92
CA VAL A 255 -5.22 12.26 10.71
C VAL A 255 -5.79 12.38 12.12
N ALA A 256 -5.61 13.52 12.79
CA ALA A 256 -6.18 13.72 14.13
C ALA A 256 -7.71 13.60 14.12
N LYS A 257 -8.35 14.20 13.11
CA LYS A 257 -9.80 14.12 12.90
C LYS A 257 -10.26 12.69 12.59
N SER A 258 -9.54 11.94 11.75
CA SER A 258 -9.93 10.57 11.40
C SER A 258 -9.81 9.60 12.58
N LEU A 259 -8.87 9.87 13.50
CA LEU A 259 -8.68 9.11 14.73
C LEU A 259 -9.56 9.59 15.90
N ASN A 260 -10.32 10.69 15.72
CA ASN A 260 -11.09 11.34 16.78
C ASN A 260 -10.23 11.71 18.02
N ILE A 261 -9.00 12.20 17.80
CA ILE A 261 -8.12 12.67 18.87
C ILE A 261 -8.12 14.21 18.93
N ALA A 262 -7.54 14.77 20.00
CA ALA A 262 -7.38 16.20 20.16
C ALA A 262 -6.59 16.81 18.98
N GLU A 263 -6.98 18.02 18.60
CA GLU A 263 -6.32 18.74 17.50
C GLU A 263 -4.83 18.98 17.80
N PRO A 264 -3.95 18.87 16.79
CA PRO A 264 -2.52 19.15 16.97
C PRO A 264 -2.28 20.61 17.37
N THR A 265 -1.42 20.83 18.36
CA THR A 265 -0.91 22.17 18.68
C THR A 265 0.10 22.60 17.62
N VAL A 266 -0.16 23.70 16.92
CA VAL A 266 0.74 24.26 15.90
C VAL A 266 1.45 25.49 16.45
N ILE A 267 2.78 25.51 16.34
CA ILE A 267 3.64 26.65 16.71
C ILE A 267 4.45 27.01 15.45
N ARG A 268 4.33 28.25 14.95
CA ARG A 268 4.88 28.65 13.63
C ARG A 268 5.50 30.05 13.62
N GLY A 269 6.49 30.25 12.75
CA GLY A 269 7.11 31.56 12.50
C GLY A 269 7.79 32.15 13.74
N GLU A 270 7.58 33.44 14.00
CA GLU A 270 8.15 34.16 15.15
C GLU A 270 7.80 33.54 16.51
N GLU A 271 6.69 32.79 16.61
CA GLU A 271 6.32 32.10 17.84
C GLU A 271 7.34 31.01 18.23
N LEU A 272 8.01 30.38 17.25
CA LEU A 272 9.08 29.43 17.52
C LEU A 272 10.25 30.12 18.21
N LEU A 273 10.62 31.33 17.78
CA LEU A 273 11.67 32.14 18.39
C LEU A 273 11.27 32.56 19.81
N ALA A 274 10.04 33.05 19.98
CA ALA A 274 9.53 33.48 21.28
C ALA A 274 9.52 32.36 22.33
N ARG A 275 9.34 31.10 21.90
CA ARG A 275 9.35 29.92 22.78
C ARG A 275 10.73 29.24 22.90
N GLY A 276 11.81 29.85 22.39
CA GLY A 276 13.16 29.29 22.48
C GLY A 276 13.39 28.05 21.60
N MET A 277 12.52 27.84 20.60
CA MET A 277 12.64 26.79 19.58
C MET A 277 13.25 27.32 18.27
N GLY A 278 13.80 28.53 18.31
CA GLY A 278 14.66 29.03 17.24
C GLY A 278 16.02 28.34 17.29
N ARG A 279 16.61 28.03 16.13
CA ARG A 279 18.01 27.62 16.08
C ARG A 279 18.84 28.83 16.50
N ASP A 280 19.42 28.81 17.69
CA ASP A 280 20.29 29.87 18.19
C ASP A 280 21.39 30.16 17.16
N GLY A 281 21.31 31.33 16.53
CA GLY A 281 22.36 31.87 15.68
C GLY A 281 23.53 32.36 16.54
N LYS A 282 24.29 31.43 17.12
CA LYS A 282 25.70 31.61 17.42
C LYS A 282 26.50 30.63 16.57
N GLY A 283 26.73 31.02 15.32
CA GLY A 283 27.63 30.38 14.37
C GLY A 283 28.26 31.46 13.52
#